data_AF-A0A1Y2QDC5-F1
#
_entry.id   AF-A0A1Y2QDC5-F1
#
_cell.length_a   1.000
_cell.length_b   1.000
_cell.length_c   1.000
_cell.angle_alpha   90.00
_cell.angle_beta   90.00
_cell.angle_gamma   90.00
#
_symmetry.space_group_name_H-M   'P 1'
#
loop_
_entity.id
_entity.type
_entity.pdbx_description
1 polymer ?
#
loop_
_entity_poly.entity_id
_entity_poly.type
_entity_poly.pdbx_seq_one_letter_code
_entity_poly.pdbx_strand_id
1 'polypeptide(L)'
;MMTLSGKQIQKLGKRLKEADASAEDLALLDEFRREFDDRLLAISGDVSSAVHSAGIRYLLAGRAKRTKSIIRKLRRQANRDMDLSRMDDIVGLRVIVLDPVSQQDAIDVIRRANKEVREPFDYRHLPAGRYRAVHLVLGEPSRRVEVQVRTLAQHLWADACERFGERAKEGDPTDDEQGYLDKLGAFCVGIDGGSVDGPAASDFLGRYRVLHSGFTTPQAQGEQMHSYVVTYNTLTDQLVRCEKFPSTSEGRREALDFYKYQVSHLLDTEFDVLVLNSSSEAALRVTHPRYFPE
;
A
#
# COMPACT_ATOMS: atom_id res chain seq x y z
N MET A 1 12.98 -20.96 -12.32
CA MET A 1 12.07 -19.88 -12.74
C MET A 1 12.46 -19.43 -14.13
N MET A 2 11.52 -19.38 -15.07
CA MET A 2 11.78 -18.84 -16.40
C MET A 2 11.50 -17.34 -16.35
N THR A 3 12.52 -16.51 -16.54
CA THR A 3 12.30 -15.06 -16.64
C THR A 3 11.58 -14.75 -17.95
N LEU A 4 10.39 -14.14 -17.89
CA LEU A 4 9.64 -13.78 -19.08
C LEU A 4 10.33 -12.61 -19.80
N SER A 5 10.51 -12.73 -21.12
CA SER A 5 11.00 -11.61 -21.91
C SER A 5 9.97 -10.47 -21.98
N GLY A 6 10.44 -9.23 -22.19
CA GLY A 6 9.55 -8.07 -22.36
C GLY A 6 8.47 -8.28 -23.44
N LYS A 7 8.81 -8.96 -24.55
CA LYS A 7 7.85 -9.31 -25.61
C LYS A 7 6.79 -10.32 -25.14
N GLN A 8 7.16 -11.28 -24.29
CA GLN A 8 6.20 -12.23 -23.70
C GLN A 8 5.25 -11.52 -22.75
N ILE A 9 5.76 -10.60 -21.91
CA ILE A 9 4.96 -9.81 -20.98
C ILE A 9 3.96 -8.91 -21.73
N GLN A 10 4.39 -8.24 -22.81
CA GLN A 10 3.50 -7.43 -23.66
C GLN A 10 2.37 -8.28 -24.27
N LYS A 11 2.71 -9.45 -24.82
CA LYS A 11 1.71 -10.39 -25.37
C LYS A 11 0.73 -10.87 -24.30
N LEU A 12 1.22 -11.20 -23.10
CA LEU A 12 0.38 -11.56 -21.96
C LEU A 12 -0.57 -10.42 -21.60
N GLY A 13 -0.05 -9.19 -21.44
CA GLY A 13 -0.85 -8.00 -21.15
C GLY A 13 -1.96 -7.76 -22.17
N LYS A 14 -1.68 -7.98 -23.46
CA LYS A 14 -2.70 -7.88 -24.52
C LYS A 14 -3.80 -8.94 -24.37
N ARG A 15 -3.45 -10.21 -24.14
CA ARG A 15 -4.43 -11.28 -23.93
C ARG A 15 -5.33 -11.00 -22.73
N LEU A 16 -4.73 -10.61 -21.59
CA LEU A 16 -5.45 -10.26 -20.36
C LEU A 16 -6.45 -9.10 -20.55
N LYS A 17 -6.17 -8.20 -21.51
CA LYS A 17 -6.99 -7.04 -21.79
C LYS A 17 -8.17 -7.34 -22.72
N GLU A 18 -7.95 -8.16 -23.73
CA GLU A 18 -8.89 -8.38 -24.84
C GLU A 18 -9.80 -9.61 -24.66
N ALA A 19 -9.37 -10.60 -23.88
CA ALA A 19 -10.10 -11.85 -23.66
C ALA A 19 -10.16 -12.22 -22.18
N ASP A 20 -11.01 -13.18 -21.84
CA ASP A 20 -10.97 -13.82 -20.53
C ASP A 20 -9.66 -14.55 -20.34
N ALA A 21 -9.01 -14.30 -19.20
CA ALA A 21 -7.70 -14.83 -18.89
C ALA A 21 -7.79 -16.35 -18.73
N SER A 22 -7.06 -17.10 -19.56
CA SER A 22 -6.95 -18.56 -19.41
C SER A 22 -6.21 -18.93 -18.12
N ALA A 23 -6.31 -20.19 -17.69
CA ALA A 23 -5.55 -20.68 -16.55
C ALA A 23 -4.03 -20.50 -16.75
N GLU A 24 -3.53 -20.69 -17.97
CA GLU A 24 -2.13 -20.45 -18.32
C GLU A 24 -1.77 -18.96 -18.25
N ASP A 25 -2.64 -18.06 -18.69
CA ASP A 25 -2.40 -16.61 -18.59
C ASP A 25 -2.33 -16.15 -17.13
N LEU A 26 -3.20 -16.69 -16.28
CA LEU A 26 -3.18 -16.41 -14.84
C LEU A 26 -1.91 -16.94 -14.17
N ALA A 27 -1.45 -18.14 -14.55
CA ALA A 27 -0.20 -18.72 -14.05
C ALA A 27 1.03 -17.90 -14.49
N LEU A 28 1.07 -17.45 -15.75
CA LEU A 28 2.15 -16.59 -16.25
C LEU A 28 2.15 -15.20 -15.57
N LEU A 29 0.97 -14.65 -15.31
CA LEU A 29 0.86 -13.39 -14.57
C LEU A 29 1.34 -13.56 -13.13
N ASP A 30 1.04 -14.69 -12.50
CA ASP A 30 1.54 -15.00 -11.16
C ASP A 30 3.07 -15.14 -11.14
N GLU A 31 3.66 -15.85 -12.10
CA GLU A 31 5.12 -15.93 -12.25
C GLU A 31 5.74 -14.54 -12.44
N PHE A 32 5.17 -13.71 -13.31
CA PHE A 32 5.60 -12.33 -13.52
C PHE A 32 5.53 -11.50 -12.23
N ARG A 33 4.46 -11.61 -11.45
CA ARG A 33 4.31 -10.87 -10.18
C ARG A 33 5.37 -11.27 -9.17
N ARG A 34 5.67 -12.57 -9.05
CA ARG A 34 6.68 -13.09 -8.12
C ARG A 34 8.09 -12.59 -8.43
N GLU A 35 8.37 -12.20 -9.68
CA GLU A 35 9.66 -11.55 -10.01
C GLU A 35 9.89 -10.22 -9.26
N PHE A 36 8.82 -9.59 -8.74
CA PHE A 36 8.90 -8.34 -7.99
C PHE A 36 9.01 -8.55 -6.48
N ASP A 37 8.86 -9.77 -5.97
CA ASP A 37 8.90 -10.03 -4.54
C ASP A 37 10.24 -9.57 -3.96
N ASP A 38 11.37 -10.05 -4.47
CA ASP A 38 12.70 -9.61 -4.00
C ASP A 38 12.89 -8.08 -4.07
N ARG A 39 12.32 -7.45 -5.10
CA ARG A 39 12.40 -6.00 -5.30
C ARG A 39 11.59 -5.22 -4.27
N LEU A 40 10.35 -5.65 -4.03
CA LEU A 40 9.47 -5.09 -3.00
C LEU A 40 10.17 -5.11 -1.65
N LEU A 41 10.84 -6.22 -1.35
CA LEU A 41 11.48 -6.43 -0.06
C LEU A 41 12.76 -5.61 0.10
N ALA A 42 13.60 -5.55 -0.94
CA ALA A 42 14.78 -4.69 -0.96
C ALA A 42 14.40 -3.21 -0.76
N ILE A 43 13.45 -2.71 -1.56
CA ILE A 43 13.01 -1.31 -1.46
C ILE A 43 12.30 -1.04 -0.12
N SER A 44 11.54 -1.99 0.42
CA SER A 44 10.95 -1.86 1.75
C SER A 44 12.03 -1.64 2.82
N GLY A 45 13.13 -2.41 2.76
CA GLY A 45 14.28 -2.26 3.65
C GLY A 45 14.96 -0.90 3.50
N ASP A 46 15.21 -0.46 2.27
CA ASP A 46 15.88 0.81 1.97
C ASP A 46 15.03 2.01 2.45
N VAL A 47 13.73 2.00 2.13
CA VAL A 47 12.77 3.03 2.57
C VAL A 47 12.67 3.05 4.10
N SER A 48 12.54 1.88 4.73
CA SER A 48 12.46 1.75 6.18
C SER A 48 13.71 2.33 6.86
N SER A 49 14.89 1.97 6.38
CA SER A 49 16.17 2.44 6.91
C SER A 49 16.32 3.96 6.75
N ALA A 50 15.98 4.50 5.58
CA ALA A 50 16.10 5.94 5.30
C ALA A 50 15.18 6.79 6.19
N VAL A 51 13.90 6.42 6.28
CA VAL A 51 12.91 7.16 7.08
C VAL A 51 13.21 7.04 8.58
N HIS A 52 13.61 5.85 9.04
CA HIS A 52 14.00 5.64 10.44
C HIS A 52 15.24 6.45 10.84
N SER A 53 16.28 6.47 9.99
CA SER A 53 17.52 7.22 10.26
C SER A 53 17.32 8.74 10.32
N ALA A 54 16.24 9.23 9.71
CA ALA A 54 15.82 10.63 9.78
C ALA A 54 15.04 10.97 11.06
N GLY A 55 14.80 10.01 11.95
CA GLY A 55 14.02 10.22 13.18
C GLY A 55 12.52 10.40 12.94
N ILE A 56 12.03 10.07 11.75
CA ILE A 56 10.62 10.21 11.38
C ILE A 56 9.86 8.98 11.91
N ARG A 57 8.73 9.21 12.57
CA ARG A 57 7.80 8.15 12.96
C ARG A 57 6.91 7.78 11.78
N TYR A 58 6.88 6.50 11.43
CA TYR A 58 6.15 6.00 10.27
C TYR A 58 5.63 4.58 10.48
N LEU A 59 4.69 4.20 9.64
CA LEU A 59 4.30 2.82 9.38
C LEU A 59 4.60 2.49 7.93
N LEU A 60 5.09 1.28 7.69
CA LEU A 60 5.40 0.81 6.35
C LEU A 60 4.64 -0.49 6.07
N ALA A 61 3.94 -0.52 4.94
CA ALA A 61 3.23 -1.69 4.47
C ALA A 61 3.58 -1.97 3.01
N GLY A 62 3.85 -3.23 2.67
CA GLY A 62 4.22 -3.64 1.32
C GLY A 62 3.43 -4.86 0.86
N ARG A 63 3.03 -4.86 -0.41
CA ARG A 63 2.48 -6.05 -1.07
C ARG A 63 2.58 -5.99 -2.59
N ALA A 64 2.51 -7.18 -3.21
CA ALA A 64 2.16 -7.30 -4.62
C ALA A 64 0.68 -7.02 -4.85
N LYS A 65 0.38 -6.40 -5.99
CA LYS A 65 -0.97 -6.14 -6.46
C LYS A 65 -1.60 -7.45 -6.93
N ARG A 66 -2.86 -7.68 -6.54
CA ARG A 66 -3.60 -8.90 -6.92
C ARG A 66 -3.79 -9.02 -8.43
N THR A 67 -3.86 -10.26 -8.91
CA THR A 67 -4.13 -10.60 -10.32
C THR A 67 -5.38 -9.88 -10.84
N LYS A 68 -6.50 -9.94 -10.11
CA LYS A 68 -7.74 -9.24 -10.49
C LYS A 68 -7.58 -7.73 -10.62
N SER A 69 -6.75 -7.12 -9.76
CA SER A 69 -6.50 -5.68 -9.78
C SER A 69 -5.55 -5.27 -10.91
N ILE A 70 -4.60 -6.12 -11.30
CA ILE A 70 -3.76 -5.91 -12.49
C ILE A 70 -4.62 -5.99 -13.76
N ILE A 71 -5.39 -7.07 -13.92
CA ILE A 71 -6.26 -7.28 -15.09
C ILE A 71 -7.25 -6.12 -15.23
N ARG A 72 -7.93 -5.75 -14.14
CA ARG A 72 -8.83 -4.60 -14.15
C ARG A 72 -8.11 -3.32 -14.55
N LYS A 73 -6.93 -3.03 -13.99
CA LYS A 73 -6.15 -1.83 -14.35
C LYS A 73 -5.79 -1.81 -15.84
N LEU A 74 -5.45 -2.96 -16.44
CA LEU A 74 -5.18 -3.09 -17.88
C LEU A 74 -6.43 -2.84 -18.74
N ARG A 75 -7.61 -3.26 -18.26
CA ARG A 75 -8.89 -3.13 -18.97
C ARG A 75 -9.56 -1.75 -18.82
N ARG A 76 -9.10 -0.89 -17.89
CA ARG A 76 -9.67 0.46 -17.69
C ARG A 76 -9.58 1.29 -18.98
N GLN A 77 -10.66 2.01 -19.30
CA GLN A 77 -10.72 2.85 -20.49
C GLN A 77 -9.66 3.96 -20.50
N ALA A 78 -9.38 4.56 -19.34
CA ALA A 78 -8.32 5.56 -19.18
C ALA A 78 -6.91 5.00 -19.43
N ASN A 79 -6.75 3.68 -19.42
CA ASN A 79 -5.49 2.96 -19.58
C ASN A 79 -5.42 2.19 -20.92
N ARG A 80 -6.12 2.67 -21.96
CA ARG A 80 -6.13 2.03 -23.28
C ARG A 80 -4.73 1.85 -23.89
N ASP A 81 -3.76 2.66 -23.53
CA ASP A 81 -2.37 2.53 -24.02
C ASP A 81 -1.43 1.88 -22.99
N MET A 82 -1.96 1.44 -21.85
CA MET A 82 -1.17 0.78 -20.81
C MET A 82 -0.76 -0.62 -21.25
N ASP A 83 0.49 -0.94 -20.95
CA ASP A 83 1.08 -2.26 -21.18
C ASP A 83 1.54 -2.85 -19.84
N LEU A 84 1.39 -4.16 -19.67
CA LEU A 84 1.77 -4.87 -18.45
C LEU A 84 3.27 -4.68 -18.11
N SER A 85 4.15 -4.69 -19.12
CA SER A 85 5.59 -4.49 -18.93
C SER A 85 5.98 -3.07 -18.49
N ARG A 86 5.05 -2.12 -18.58
CA ARG A 86 5.24 -0.71 -18.18
C ARG A 86 4.42 -0.34 -16.95
N MET A 87 3.79 -1.30 -16.28
CA MET A 87 2.98 -1.05 -15.10
C MET A 87 3.89 -0.80 -13.89
N ASP A 88 3.88 0.44 -13.38
CA ASP A 88 4.77 0.86 -12.28
C ASP A 88 4.32 0.33 -10.89
N ASP A 89 3.06 -0.08 -10.74
CA ASP A 89 2.43 -0.47 -9.47
C ASP A 89 2.08 -1.97 -9.38
N ILE A 90 2.94 -2.84 -9.94
CA ILE A 90 2.84 -4.31 -9.73
C ILE A 90 3.07 -4.65 -8.26
N VAL A 91 4.04 -3.99 -7.63
CA VAL A 91 4.25 -4.01 -6.18
C VAL A 91 4.20 -2.59 -5.66
N GLY A 92 3.69 -2.42 -4.44
CA GLY A 92 3.53 -1.11 -3.83
C GLY A 92 3.90 -1.11 -2.37
N LEU A 93 4.54 -0.03 -1.94
CA LEU A 93 4.78 0.33 -0.55
C LEU A 93 3.86 1.48 -0.16
N ARG A 94 3.45 1.49 1.10
CA ARG A 94 2.74 2.59 1.72
C ARG A 94 3.49 3.04 2.95
N VAL A 95 3.88 4.30 2.96
CA VAL A 95 4.48 4.98 4.11
C VAL A 95 3.41 5.89 4.71
N ILE A 96 3.02 5.63 5.95
CA ILE A 96 2.04 6.44 6.68
C ILE A 96 2.79 7.19 7.78
N VAL A 97 2.66 8.51 7.80
CA VAL A 97 3.26 9.40 8.80
C VAL A 97 2.19 10.21 9.51
N LEU A 98 2.56 10.94 10.56
CA LEU A 98 1.60 11.66 11.39
C LEU A 98 0.96 12.85 10.66
N ASP A 99 1.79 13.69 10.05
CA ASP A 99 1.42 15.04 9.59
C ASP A 99 2.12 15.42 8.27
N PRO A 100 1.72 16.54 7.62
CA PRO A 100 2.31 16.95 6.34
C PRO A 100 3.79 17.31 6.38
N VAL A 101 4.32 17.77 7.52
CA VAL A 101 5.75 18.09 7.67
C VAL A 101 6.53 16.77 7.60
N SER A 102 6.14 15.81 8.44
CA SER A 102 6.68 14.44 8.40
C SER A 102 6.52 13.78 7.03
N GLN A 103 5.44 14.10 6.29
CA GLN A 103 5.20 13.58 4.94
C GLN A 103 6.22 14.13 3.95
N GLN A 104 6.47 15.44 3.99
CA GLN A 104 7.45 16.08 3.13
C GLN A 104 8.87 15.59 3.45
N ASP A 105 9.23 15.51 4.73
CA ASP A 105 10.52 14.99 5.18
C ASP A 105 10.72 13.53 4.71
N ALA A 106 9.70 12.69 4.87
CA ALA A 106 9.74 11.30 4.41
C ALA A 106 9.96 11.20 2.89
N ILE A 107 9.28 12.03 2.10
CA ILE A 107 9.47 12.10 0.64
C ILE A 107 10.92 12.45 0.31
N ASP A 108 11.46 13.49 0.95
CA ASP A 108 12.79 14.00 0.64
C ASP A 108 13.89 12.99 1.00
N VAL A 109 13.77 12.30 2.13
CA VAL A 109 14.74 11.26 2.52
C VAL A 109 14.62 10.01 1.66
N ILE A 110 13.41 9.59 1.28
CA ILE A 110 13.22 8.46 0.36
C ILE A 110 13.84 8.78 -1.00
N ARG A 111 13.59 9.99 -1.53
CA ARG A 111 14.17 10.43 -2.81
C ARG A 111 15.69 10.48 -2.76
N ARG A 112 16.27 10.99 -1.67
CA ARG A 112 17.73 11.08 -1.50
C ARG A 112 18.41 9.72 -1.36
N ALA A 113 17.75 8.77 -0.68
CA ALA A 113 18.31 7.44 -0.43
C ALA A 113 18.29 6.52 -1.67
N ASN A 114 17.46 6.84 -2.68
CA ASN A 114 17.26 6.00 -3.85
C ASN A 114 17.86 6.63 -5.11
N LYS A 115 18.65 5.86 -5.87
CA LYS A 115 19.35 6.35 -7.07
C LYS A 115 18.43 6.58 -8.27
N GLU A 116 17.34 5.82 -8.35
CA GLU A 116 16.42 5.83 -9.49
C GLU A 116 15.02 6.18 -9.02
N VAL A 117 14.68 7.45 -9.15
CA VAL A 117 13.38 7.97 -8.74
C VAL A 117 12.80 8.77 -9.90
N ARG A 118 11.59 8.41 -10.34
CA ARG A 118 10.87 9.25 -11.31
C ARG A 118 10.32 10.49 -10.64
N GLU A 119 9.89 11.45 -11.43
CA GLU A 119 9.16 12.60 -10.92
C GLU A 119 7.93 12.15 -10.11
N PRO A 120 7.75 12.65 -8.87
CA PRO A 120 6.62 12.29 -8.03
C PRO A 120 5.28 12.73 -8.65
N PHE A 121 4.24 11.93 -8.45
CA PHE A 121 2.87 12.37 -8.66
C PHE A 121 2.32 12.89 -7.33
N ASP A 122 2.09 14.20 -7.24
CA ASP A 122 1.57 14.85 -6.03
C ASP A 122 0.06 15.10 -6.14
N TYR A 123 -0.72 14.35 -5.36
CA TYR A 123 -2.18 14.46 -5.30
C TYR A 123 -2.67 15.35 -4.15
N ARG A 124 -1.78 15.91 -3.33
CA ARG A 124 -2.17 16.75 -2.17
C ARG A 124 -2.86 18.05 -2.59
N HIS A 125 -2.68 18.47 -3.83
CA HIS A 125 -3.25 19.72 -4.35
C HIS A 125 -4.59 19.53 -5.09
N LEU A 126 -5.11 18.30 -5.17
CA LEU A 126 -6.46 18.08 -5.67
C LEU A 126 -7.51 18.71 -4.75
N PRO A 127 -8.71 19.06 -5.28
CA PRO A 127 -9.83 19.54 -4.47
C PRO A 127 -10.10 18.66 -3.25
N ALA A 128 -10.58 19.29 -2.17
CA ALA A 128 -11.04 18.57 -0.98
C ALA A 128 -12.10 17.52 -1.36
N GLY A 129 -12.06 16.35 -0.72
CA GLY A 129 -12.95 15.23 -1.07
C GLY A 129 -12.40 14.26 -2.10
N ARG A 130 -11.20 14.51 -2.62
CA ARG A 130 -10.50 13.58 -3.53
C ARG A 130 -9.36 12.87 -2.83
N TYR A 131 -8.86 11.84 -3.50
CA TYR A 131 -7.68 11.09 -3.10
C TYR A 131 -6.46 12.01 -2.89
N ARG A 132 -5.76 11.82 -1.76
CA ARG A 132 -4.57 12.60 -1.37
C ARG A 132 -3.43 11.67 -0.96
N ALA A 133 -2.29 11.84 -1.62
CA ALA A 133 -1.03 11.15 -1.34
C ALA A 133 0.07 11.79 -2.20
N VAL A 134 1.33 11.44 -1.95
CA VAL A 134 2.40 11.58 -2.94
C VAL A 134 2.84 10.19 -3.38
N HIS A 135 2.90 9.95 -4.68
CA HIS A 135 3.38 8.69 -5.25
C HIS A 135 4.78 8.88 -5.81
N LEU A 136 5.72 8.13 -5.24
CA LEU A 136 7.08 7.98 -5.76
C LEU A 136 7.16 6.69 -6.55
N VAL A 137 7.93 6.69 -7.63
CA VAL A 137 8.21 5.47 -8.40
C VAL A 137 9.70 5.23 -8.35
N LEU A 138 10.10 4.13 -7.69
CA LEU A 138 11.49 3.78 -7.40
C LEU A 138 11.96 2.61 -8.27
N GLY A 139 13.23 2.65 -8.69
CA GLY A 139 13.92 1.56 -9.38
C GLY A 139 13.92 1.63 -10.91
N GLU A 140 14.67 0.68 -11.49
CA GLU A 140 14.89 0.56 -12.93
C GLU A 140 13.58 0.38 -13.72
N PRO A 141 13.51 0.84 -14.98
CA PRO A 141 12.28 0.85 -15.79
C PRO A 141 11.50 -0.47 -15.90
N SER A 142 12.18 -1.61 -15.81
CA SER A 142 11.58 -2.95 -15.95
C SER A 142 11.01 -3.50 -14.64
N ARG A 143 11.40 -2.94 -13.48
CA ARG A 143 11.10 -3.47 -12.14
C ARG A 143 10.90 -2.36 -11.12
N ARG A 144 9.91 -1.50 -11.40
CA ARG A 144 9.54 -0.38 -10.54
C ARG A 144 8.70 -0.80 -9.35
N VAL A 145 8.83 -0.03 -8.28
CA VAL A 145 8.01 -0.12 -7.08
C VAL A 145 7.38 1.25 -6.84
N GLU A 146 6.06 1.27 -6.70
CA GLU A 146 5.35 2.48 -6.31
C GLU A 146 5.41 2.64 -4.77
N VAL A 147 5.81 3.82 -4.29
CA VAL A 147 5.78 4.17 -2.86
C VAL A 147 4.80 5.30 -2.65
N GLN A 148 3.73 5.02 -1.91
CA GLN A 148 2.70 5.98 -1.58
C GLN A 148 2.96 6.56 -0.19
N VAL A 149 3.29 7.85 -0.11
CA VAL A 149 3.49 8.54 1.16
C VAL A 149 2.23 9.30 1.53
N ARG A 150 1.65 9.01 2.70
CA ARG A 150 0.38 9.56 3.19
C ARG A 150 0.51 10.04 4.63
N THR A 151 -0.22 11.10 4.99
CA THR A 151 -0.51 11.36 6.40
C THR A 151 -1.52 10.34 6.93
N LEU A 152 -1.66 10.28 8.24
CA LEU A 152 -2.62 9.41 8.90
C LEU A 152 -4.06 9.69 8.48
N ALA A 153 -4.42 10.98 8.38
CA ALA A 153 -5.74 11.40 7.92
C ALA A 153 -5.99 11.00 6.45
N GLN A 154 -5.01 11.23 5.58
CA GLN A 154 -5.06 10.82 4.17
C GLN A 154 -5.21 9.30 4.03
N HIS A 155 -4.55 8.53 4.89
CA HIS A 155 -4.68 7.07 4.92
C HIS A 155 -6.09 6.62 5.32
N LEU A 156 -6.66 7.19 6.39
CA LEU A 156 -8.01 6.87 6.82
C LEU A 156 -9.08 7.22 5.77
N TRP A 157 -8.92 8.36 5.08
CA TRP A 157 -9.81 8.74 3.99
C TRP A 157 -9.77 7.69 2.87
N ALA A 158 -8.57 7.28 2.49
CA ALA A 158 -8.39 6.28 1.44
C ALA A 158 -8.92 4.91 1.86
N ASP A 159 -8.77 4.50 3.12
CA ASP A 159 -9.39 3.27 3.65
C ASP A 159 -10.92 3.34 3.57
N ALA A 160 -11.52 4.47 3.97
CA ALA A 160 -12.96 4.69 3.86
C ALA A 160 -13.45 4.62 2.40
N CYS A 161 -12.74 5.25 1.46
CA CYS A 161 -13.03 5.15 0.03
C CYS A 161 -12.94 3.72 -0.48
N GLU A 162 -11.94 2.95 -0.06
CA GLU A 162 -11.79 1.55 -0.45
C GLU A 162 -12.93 0.64 0.07
N ARG A 163 -13.62 1.01 1.16
CA ARG A 163 -14.75 0.25 1.71
C ARG A 163 -16.03 0.35 0.90
N PHE A 164 -16.24 1.44 0.16
CA PHE A 164 -17.30 1.54 -0.86
C PHE A 164 -17.01 0.68 -2.10
N GLY A 165 -15.84 0.06 -2.13
CA GLY A 165 -15.46 -0.90 -3.14
C GLY A 165 -14.77 -0.27 -4.33
N GLU A 166 -14.67 -1.08 -5.37
CA GLU A 166 -13.73 -0.83 -6.45
C GLU A 166 -14.15 0.29 -7.40
N ARG A 167 -15.46 0.58 -7.51
CA ARG A 167 -15.99 1.70 -8.30
C ARG A 167 -15.61 3.05 -7.68
N ALA A 168 -15.90 3.22 -6.39
CA ALA A 168 -15.52 4.42 -5.64
C ALA A 168 -14.01 4.67 -5.69
N LYS A 169 -13.19 3.62 -5.51
CA LYS A 169 -11.73 3.69 -5.64
C LYS A 169 -11.25 4.16 -7.03
N GLU A 170 -12.01 3.85 -8.07
CA GLU A 170 -11.72 4.25 -9.45
C GLU A 170 -12.25 5.63 -9.82
N GLY A 171 -12.87 6.34 -8.88
CA GLY A 171 -13.43 7.68 -9.08
C GLY A 171 -14.86 7.67 -9.61
N ASP A 172 -15.59 6.56 -9.45
CA ASP A 172 -17.03 6.43 -9.75
C ASP A 172 -17.85 6.04 -8.49
N PRO A 173 -17.80 6.81 -7.39
CA PRO A 173 -18.71 6.63 -6.27
C PRO A 173 -20.13 7.06 -6.64
N THR A 174 -21.13 6.54 -5.93
CA THR A 174 -22.49 7.09 -5.95
C THR A 174 -22.53 8.50 -5.36
N ASP A 175 -23.59 9.26 -5.59
CA ASP A 175 -23.73 10.63 -5.07
C ASP A 175 -23.63 10.68 -3.53
N ASP A 176 -24.24 9.70 -2.83
CA ASP A 176 -24.19 9.60 -1.37
C ASP A 176 -22.77 9.27 -0.88
N GLU A 177 -22.08 8.34 -1.56
CA GLU A 177 -20.70 7.98 -1.26
C GLU A 177 -19.76 9.17 -1.50
N GLN A 178 -19.93 9.89 -2.62
CA GLN A 178 -19.16 11.09 -2.91
C GLN A 178 -19.40 12.17 -1.86
N GLY A 179 -20.66 12.42 -1.50
CA GLY A 179 -21.00 13.40 -0.46
C GLY A 179 -20.42 13.06 0.92
N TYR A 180 -20.30 11.77 1.25
CA TYR A 180 -19.59 11.31 2.46
C TYR A 180 -18.07 11.51 2.34
N LEU A 181 -17.48 11.11 1.21
CA LEU A 181 -16.04 11.25 0.95
C LEU A 181 -15.60 12.72 0.90
N ASP A 182 -16.45 13.63 0.42
CA ASP A 182 -16.19 15.07 0.42
C ASP A 182 -16.08 15.62 1.84
N LYS A 183 -17.01 15.24 2.72
CA LYS A 183 -16.98 15.61 4.14
C LYS A 183 -15.73 15.07 4.83
N LEU A 184 -15.41 13.78 4.62
CA LEU A 184 -14.17 13.21 5.16
C LEU A 184 -12.93 13.91 4.61
N GLY A 185 -12.91 14.26 3.33
CA GLY A 185 -11.79 14.93 2.70
C GLY A 185 -11.56 16.32 3.28
N ALA A 186 -12.63 17.06 3.56
CA ALA A 186 -12.56 18.34 4.27
C ALA A 186 -11.98 18.18 5.67
N PHE A 187 -12.39 17.15 6.44
CA PHE A 187 -11.80 16.88 7.75
C PHE A 187 -10.32 16.51 7.65
N CYS A 188 -9.91 15.76 6.64
CA CYS A 188 -8.50 15.43 6.43
C CYS A 188 -7.66 16.69 6.18
N VAL A 189 -8.17 17.62 5.36
CA VAL A 189 -7.51 18.91 5.12
C VAL A 189 -7.43 19.74 6.41
N GLY A 190 -8.50 19.73 7.22
CA GLY A 190 -8.51 20.39 8.53
C GLY A 190 -7.43 19.83 9.45
N ILE A 191 -7.38 18.51 9.60
CA ILE A 191 -6.40 17.79 10.43
C ILE A 191 -4.97 18.07 9.96
N ASP A 192 -4.70 17.92 8.67
CA ASP A 192 -3.39 18.18 8.09
C ASP A 192 -3.01 19.68 8.24
N GLY A 193 -3.99 20.59 8.34
CA GLY A 193 -3.82 22.01 8.63
C GLY A 193 -3.72 22.36 10.12
N GLY A 194 -3.73 21.36 11.03
CA GLY A 194 -3.64 21.55 12.47
C GLY A 194 -4.97 21.71 13.22
N SER A 195 -6.10 21.64 12.51
CA SER A 195 -7.44 21.63 13.12
C SER A 195 -7.89 20.20 13.43
N VAL A 196 -8.13 19.91 14.70
CA VAL A 196 -8.76 18.65 15.15
C VAL A 196 -10.29 18.77 15.28
N ASP A 197 -10.86 19.88 14.79
CA ASP A 197 -12.30 20.12 14.82
C ASP A 197 -13.00 19.31 13.72
N GLY A 198 -13.77 18.33 14.16
CA GLY A 198 -14.68 17.53 13.34
C GLY A 198 -15.82 17.01 14.23
N PRO A 199 -16.92 16.49 13.66
CA PRO A 199 -18.01 15.93 14.44
C PRO A 199 -17.44 14.82 15.32
N ALA A 200 -17.45 15.06 16.64
CA ALA A 200 -16.89 14.17 17.66
C ALA A 200 -17.47 12.75 17.61
N ALA A 201 -18.63 12.60 16.98
CA ALA A 201 -19.40 11.37 16.85
C ALA A 201 -19.09 10.54 15.58
N SER A 202 -18.16 10.95 14.70
CA SER A 202 -17.79 10.13 13.54
C SER A 202 -16.84 8.98 13.91
N ASP A 203 -17.10 7.78 13.40
CA ASP A 203 -16.19 6.62 13.45
C ASP A 203 -14.77 6.99 12.97
N PHE A 204 -14.70 7.85 11.95
CA PHE A 204 -13.45 8.40 11.44
C PHE A 204 -12.61 9.11 12.51
N LEU A 205 -13.19 10.05 13.25
CA LEU A 205 -12.46 10.82 14.26
C LEU A 205 -12.07 9.94 15.47
N GLY A 206 -12.91 8.99 15.84
CA GLY A 206 -12.59 7.99 16.85
C GLY A 206 -11.33 7.20 16.45
N ARG A 207 -11.31 6.65 15.24
CA ARG A 207 -10.14 5.95 14.69
C ARG A 207 -8.92 6.84 14.55
N TYR A 208 -9.08 8.07 14.07
CA TYR A 208 -7.99 9.03 13.98
C TYR A 208 -7.36 9.30 15.35
N ARG A 209 -8.16 9.53 16.40
CA ARG A 209 -7.65 9.77 17.75
C ARG A 209 -6.88 8.57 18.30
N VAL A 210 -7.40 7.35 18.11
CA VAL A 210 -6.72 6.11 18.53
C VAL A 210 -5.40 5.92 17.78
N LEU A 211 -5.38 6.19 16.48
CA LEU A 211 -4.14 6.10 15.70
C LEU A 211 -3.13 7.17 16.07
N HIS A 212 -3.59 8.41 16.18
CA HIS A 212 -2.78 9.55 16.50
C HIS A 212 -2.15 9.40 17.89
N SER A 213 -2.89 8.88 18.87
CA SER A 213 -2.32 8.55 20.19
C SER A 213 -1.24 7.48 20.07
N GLY A 214 -1.42 6.45 19.24
CA GLY A 214 -0.40 5.45 18.94
C GLY A 214 0.88 6.03 18.32
N PHE A 215 0.77 7.01 17.41
CA PHE A 215 1.92 7.72 16.83
C PHE A 215 2.61 8.69 17.81
N THR A 216 1.83 9.35 18.67
CA THR A 216 2.33 10.42 19.56
C THR A 216 2.79 9.94 20.93
N THR A 217 2.30 8.79 21.40
CA THR A 217 2.82 8.14 22.60
C THR A 217 4.34 8.09 22.45
N PRO A 218 5.12 8.57 23.43
CA PRO A 218 6.56 8.42 23.41
C PRO A 218 6.84 6.93 23.31
N GLN A 219 7.20 6.47 22.10
CA GLN A 219 7.89 5.21 21.96
C GLN A 219 9.08 5.35 22.90
N ALA A 220 9.17 4.49 23.91
CA ALA A 220 10.40 4.39 24.68
C ALA A 220 11.51 4.31 23.64
N GLN A 221 12.48 5.23 23.69
CA GLN A 221 13.62 5.22 22.77
C GLN A 221 14.15 3.77 22.74
N GLY A 222 13.94 3.05 21.63
CA GLY A 222 14.22 1.62 21.56
C GLY A 222 13.05 0.68 21.24
N GLU A 223 11.80 1.13 21.04
CA GLU A 223 10.78 0.25 20.45
C GLU A 223 11.15 -0.10 19.01
N GLN A 224 11.59 -1.34 18.82
CA GLN A 224 12.04 -1.83 17.54
C GLN A 224 10.83 -2.10 16.64
N MET A 225 10.85 -1.57 15.42
CA MET A 225 9.89 -1.95 14.39
C MET A 225 10.10 -3.43 14.05
N HIS A 226 9.05 -4.22 14.22
CA HIS A 226 9.03 -5.62 13.86
C HIS A 226 8.40 -5.80 12.49
N SER A 227 8.85 -6.83 11.77
CA SER A 227 8.18 -7.28 10.57
C SER A 227 7.05 -8.24 10.94
N TYR A 228 5.92 -8.07 10.28
CA TYR A 228 4.75 -8.91 10.42
C TYR A 228 4.36 -9.45 9.05
N VAL A 229 4.00 -10.73 9.00
CA VAL A 229 3.37 -11.31 7.81
C VAL A 229 1.92 -11.63 8.14
N VAL A 230 1.01 -10.93 7.46
CA VAL A 230 -0.44 -11.07 7.65
C VAL A 230 -1.01 -11.87 6.49
N THR A 231 -1.77 -12.92 6.81
CA THR A 231 -2.54 -13.71 5.86
C THR A 231 -4.03 -13.53 6.15
N TYR A 232 -4.78 -13.08 5.15
CA TYR A 232 -6.19 -12.73 5.26
C TYR A 232 -7.02 -13.49 4.21
N ASN A 233 -8.08 -14.19 4.63
CA ASN A 233 -9.00 -14.83 3.70
C ASN A 233 -10.06 -13.80 3.25
N THR A 234 -10.07 -13.53 1.95
CA THR A 234 -10.89 -12.47 1.36
C THR A 234 -12.27 -12.95 0.91
N LEU A 235 -12.51 -14.27 0.95
CA LEU A 235 -13.82 -14.87 0.72
C LEU A 235 -14.63 -14.96 2.01
N THR A 236 -13.96 -15.29 3.12
CA THR A 236 -14.61 -15.42 4.44
C THR A 236 -14.53 -14.17 5.30
N ASP A 237 -13.76 -13.16 4.85
CA ASP A 237 -13.51 -11.92 5.59
C ASP A 237 -12.86 -12.19 6.97
N GLN A 238 -11.82 -13.03 6.99
CA GLN A 238 -11.19 -13.49 8.22
C GLN A 238 -9.67 -13.34 8.21
N LEU A 239 -9.13 -12.84 9.33
CA LEU A 239 -7.71 -12.93 9.63
C LEU A 239 -7.33 -14.39 9.89
N VAL A 240 -6.50 -14.96 9.01
CA VAL A 240 -6.03 -16.34 9.11
C VAL A 240 -4.79 -16.41 10.00
N ARG A 241 -3.85 -15.47 9.81
CA ARG A 241 -2.59 -15.44 10.55
C ARG A 241 -1.99 -14.04 10.59
N CYS A 242 -1.37 -13.70 11.70
CA CYS A 242 -0.52 -12.52 11.87
C CYS A 242 0.77 -12.96 12.59
N GLU A 243 1.83 -13.25 11.82
CA GLU A 243 3.08 -13.77 12.36
C GLU A 243 4.06 -12.61 12.61
N LYS A 244 4.65 -12.52 13.81
CA LYS A 244 5.62 -11.49 14.20
C LYS A 244 7.04 -12.02 14.08
N PHE A 245 7.92 -11.24 13.47
CA PHE A 245 9.34 -11.56 13.31
C PHE A 245 10.24 -10.58 14.09
N PRO A 246 11.45 -11.01 14.49
CA PRO A 246 12.42 -10.11 15.10
C PRO A 246 12.77 -8.93 14.19
N SER A 247 13.08 -7.79 14.80
CA SER A 247 13.51 -6.55 14.11
C SER A 247 14.93 -6.63 13.52
N THR A 248 15.62 -7.76 13.75
CA THR A 248 16.99 -7.98 13.27
C THR A 248 17.02 -8.15 11.75
N SER A 249 18.18 -7.97 11.14
CA SER A 249 18.34 -8.26 9.70
C SER A 249 18.02 -9.71 9.35
N GLU A 250 18.20 -10.64 10.28
CA GLU A 250 17.81 -12.05 10.12
C GLU A 250 16.31 -12.26 10.23
N GLY A 251 15.66 -11.73 11.28
CA GLY A 251 14.21 -11.81 11.43
C GLY A 251 13.46 -11.15 10.27
N ARG A 252 14.01 -10.07 9.70
CA ARG A 252 13.52 -9.51 8.44
C ARG A 252 13.59 -10.55 7.33
N ARG A 253 14.74 -11.18 7.07
CA ARG A 253 14.86 -12.25 6.04
C ARG A 253 13.89 -13.41 6.29
N GLU A 254 13.71 -13.84 7.53
CA GLU A 254 12.74 -14.88 7.87
C GLU A 254 11.30 -14.46 7.55
N ALA A 255 10.92 -13.21 7.85
CA ALA A 255 9.62 -12.68 7.45
C ALA A 255 9.44 -12.70 5.94
N LEU A 256 10.51 -12.41 5.18
CA LEU A 256 10.51 -12.44 3.73
C LEU A 256 10.36 -13.86 3.17
N ASP A 257 11.09 -14.81 3.72
CA ASP A 257 11.02 -16.21 3.31
C ASP A 257 9.66 -16.81 3.66
N PHE A 258 9.10 -16.43 4.82
CA PHE A 258 7.74 -16.79 5.20
C PHE A 258 6.70 -16.15 4.28
N TYR A 259 6.85 -14.87 3.91
CA TYR A 259 6.00 -14.22 2.91
C TYR A 259 6.03 -14.98 1.59
N LYS A 260 7.22 -15.29 1.05
CA LYS A 260 7.41 -16.06 -0.19
C LYS A 260 6.78 -17.45 -0.11
N TYR A 261 6.92 -18.12 1.03
CA TYR A 261 6.28 -19.40 1.27
C TYR A 261 4.76 -19.27 1.21
N GLN A 262 4.17 -18.28 1.88
CA GLN A 262 2.72 -18.07 1.88
C GLN A 262 2.19 -17.75 0.48
N VAL A 263 2.80 -16.78 -0.23
CA VAL A 263 2.34 -16.44 -1.59
C VAL A 263 2.55 -17.56 -2.61
N SER A 264 3.47 -18.51 -2.34
CA SER A 264 3.67 -19.66 -3.22
C SER A 264 2.67 -20.81 -3.01
N HIS A 265 2.05 -20.88 -1.83
CA HIS A 265 1.13 -21.97 -1.46
C HIS A 265 -0.34 -21.53 -1.33
N LEU A 266 -0.61 -20.22 -1.34
CA LEU A 266 -1.96 -19.67 -1.23
C LEU A 266 -2.41 -19.11 -2.58
N LEU A 267 -3.70 -19.31 -2.88
CA LEU A 267 -4.32 -18.75 -4.07
C LEU A 267 -4.58 -17.25 -3.86
N ASP A 268 -3.97 -16.38 -4.67
CA ASP A 268 -4.18 -14.92 -4.63
C ASP A 268 -5.64 -14.49 -4.91
N THR A 269 -6.45 -15.40 -5.47
CA THR A 269 -7.90 -15.19 -5.63
C THR A 269 -8.65 -15.24 -4.30
N GLU A 270 -8.11 -15.96 -3.32
CA GLU A 270 -8.74 -16.19 -2.02
C GLU A 270 -8.01 -15.43 -0.90
N PHE A 271 -6.67 -15.45 -0.88
CA PHE A 271 -5.89 -14.91 0.22
C PHE A 271 -5.16 -13.61 -0.14
N ASP A 272 -5.10 -12.71 0.83
CA ASP A 272 -4.14 -11.60 0.86
C ASP A 272 -2.98 -11.96 1.77
N VAL A 273 -1.75 -11.80 1.28
CA VAL A 273 -0.53 -11.89 2.08
C VAL A 273 0.17 -10.54 2.06
N LEU A 274 0.44 -9.97 3.23
CA LEU A 274 1.06 -8.66 3.39
C LEU A 274 2.31 -8.74 4.24
N VAL A 275 3.33 -7.95 3.91
CA VAL A 275 4.45 -7.66 4.81
C VAL A 275 4.24 -6.27 5.39
N LEU A 276 4.16 -6.18 6.71
CA LEU A 276 3.89 -4.96 7.44
C LEU A 276 5.04 -4.71 8.44
N ASN A 277 5.44 -3.46 8.62
CA ASN A 277 6.35 -3.06 9.69
C ASN A 277 5.60 -2.19 10.70
N SER A 278 5.67 -2.59 11.96
CA SER A 278 4.95 -1.94 13.05
C SER A 278 5.67 -2.19 14.38
N SER A 279 5.46 -1.32 15.38
CA SER A 279 5.89 -1.59 16.76
C SER A 279 5.07 -2.70 17.41
N SER A 280 3.81 -2.86 17.01
CA SER A 280 2.89 -3.82 17.63
C SER A 280 1.78 -4.29 16.67
N GLU A 281 1.17 -5.43 17.00
CA GLU A 281 -0.03 -5.91 16.30
C GLU A 281 -1.23 -4.98 16.55
N ALA A 282 -1.36 -4.40 17.75
CA ALA A 282 -2.40 -3.42 18.03
C ALA A 282 -2.33 -2.24 17.05
N ALA A 283 -1.13 -1.71 16.79
CA ALA A 283 -0.95 -0.68 15.78
C ALA A 283 -1.32 -1.17 14.37
N LEU A 284 -1.09 -2.44 14.02
CA LEU A 284 -1.55 -2.99 12.74
C LEU A 284 -3.07 -3.03 12.61
N ARG A 285 -3.79 -3.44 13.66
CA ARG A 285 -5.25 -3.51 13.67
C ARG A 285 -5.90 -2.16 13.35
N VAL A 286 -5.34 -1.09 13.90
CA VAL A 286 -5.88 0.23 13.68
C VAL A 286 -5.47 0.81 12.32
N THR A 287 -4.28 0.48 11.83
CA THR A 287 -3.70 1.07 10.60
C THR A 287 -4.08 0.29 9.34
N HIS A 288 -4.44 -0.97 9.50
CA HIS A 288 -4.84 -1.87 8.43
C HIS A 288 -6.17 -2.56 8.76
N PRO A 289 -7.22 -1.83 9.20
CA PRO A 289 -8.42 -2.40 9.81
C PRO A 289 -9.13 -3.41 8.90
N ARG A 290 -9.02 -3.25 7.58
CA ARG A 290 -9.49 -4.21 6.59
C ARG A 290 -8.99 -5.65 6.80
N TYR A 291 -7.77 -5.83 7.29
CA TYR A 291 -7.17 -7.15 7.51
C TYR A 291 -7.31 -7.64 8.96
N PHE A 292 -7.97 -6.85 9.80
CA PHE A 292 -8.17 -7.13 11.21
C PHE A 292 -9.61 -6.78 11.61
N PRO A 293 -10.62 -7.50 11.07
CA PRO A 293 -12.01 -7.32 11.44
C PRO A 293 -12.21 -7.58 12.94
N GLU A 294 -13.22 -6.91 13.52
CA GLU A 294 -13.60 -6.99 14.94
C GLU A 294 -14.23 -8.34 15.31
#